data_AF-A0A9D7PNK3-F1
#
_entry.id   AF-A0A9D7PNK3-F1
#
_cell.length_a   1.000
_cell.length_b   1.000
_cell.length_c   1.000
_cell.angle_alpha   90.00
_cell.angle_beta   90.00
_cell.angle_gamma   90.00
#
_symmetry.space_group_name_H-M   'P 1'
#
loop_
_entity.id
_entity.type
_entity.pdbx_description
1 polymer ?
#
loop_
_entity_poly.entity_id
_entity_poly.type
_entity_poly.pdbx_seq_one_letter_code
_entity_poly.pdbx_strand_id
1 'polypeptide(L)'
;MGLFDNLFGKKKKDENVPHPTEIKKEQLETGDTFISTGNNDAYRIIRPLTPLQQTKIDKSTILLRASQLYMHYWTDHLVCEDPDDQDWLNKVMFFWKAEEPFPKKSLPPIFETFKVKNFLFTGNTSIISLKGGQVMPWYGMPGLGEKLFCEINGQKITIPELNKLGLVDYVDFIELADDNVDILTNREDYFFLIDNRITPFQKGNFYLNGTPIPIYVAYSIGGIHIVKKTELE
;
A
#
# COMPACT_ATOMS: atom_id res chain seq x y z
N MET A 1 -66.14 -0.57 -28.93
CA MET A 1 -66.13 -1.30 -27.64
C MET A 1 -65.05 -2.36 -27.74
N GLY A 2 -63.96 -2.38 -27.00
CA GLY A 2 -63.47 -1.50 -25.94
C GLY A 2 -62.17 -2.10 -25.39
N LEU A 3 -61.21 -1.22 -25.13
CA LEU A 3 -60.29 -1.19 -23.99
C LEU A 3 -59.17 -2.25 -23.97
N PHE A 4 -58.06 -2.02 -24.67
CA PHE A 4 -56.82 -1.45 -24.09
C PHE A 4 -56.99 -0.59 -22.82
N ASP A 5 -56.03 -0.77 -21.91
CA ASP A 5 -55.87 -0.17 -20.58
C ASP A 5 -56.69 -0.80 -19.45
N ASN A 6 -55.97 -1.47 -18.54
CA ASN A 6 -56.07 -1.25 -17.09
C ASN A 6 -54.81 -1.87 -16.43
N LEU A 7 -53.86 -1.02 -16.03
CA LEU A 7 -53.77 -0.42 -14.68
C LEU A 7 -53.00 -1.32 -13.71
N PHE A 8 -51.67 -1.24 -13.73
CA PHE A 8 -50.88 -1.43 -12.52
C PHE A 8 -49.92 -0.26 -12.33
N GLY A 9 -50.40 0.74 -11.61
CA GLY A 9 -49.57 1.75 -10.98
C GLY A 9 -49.35 1.42 -9.50
N LYS A 10 -48.06 1.31 -9.11
CA LYS A 10 -47.45 1.59 -7.78
C LYS A 10 -47.84 0.64 -6.61
N LYS A 11 -46.96 0.18 -5.69
CA LYS A 11 -45.52 0.42 -5.38
C LYS A 11 -45.06 -0.58 -4.27
N LYS A 12 -43.73 -0.80 -4.18
CA LYS A 12 -42.88 -1.34 -3.07
C LYS A 12 -42.87 -2.87 -2.90
N LYS A 13 -41.75 -3.58 -2.69
CA LYS A 13 -40.35 -3.23 -2.33
C LYS A 13 -39.51 -4.48 -2.66
N ASP A 14 -38.48 -4.38 -3.51
CA ASP A 14 -37.45 -5.41 -3.65
C ASP A 14 -36.24 -4.97 -2.81
N GLU A 15 -35.92 -5.75 -1.79
CA GLU A 15 -34.69 -5.67 -0.99
C GLU A 15 -33.82 -6.89 -1.30
N ASN A 16 -32.53 -6.63 -1.50
CA ASN A 16 -31.38 -7.55 -1.63
C ASN A 16 -30.74 -7.65 -3.01
N VAL A 17 -30.19 -6.51 -3.46
CA VAL A 17 -29.00 -6.47 -4.33
C VAL A 17 -27.84 -6.00 -3.44
N PRO A 18 -26.64 -6.64 -3.48
CA PRO A 18 -25.51 -6.23 -2.65
C PRO A 18 -25.08 -4.80 -3.01
N HIS A 19 -25.02 -3.93 -2.01
CA HIS A 19 -24.54 -2.56 -2.15
C HIS A 19 -23.10 -2.53 -2.70
N PRO A 20 -22.79 -1.70 -3.71
CA PRO A 20 -21.41 -1.34 -4.00
C PRO A 20 -20.87 -0.59 -2.78
N THR A 21 -19.70 -1.05 -2.32
CA THR A 21 -18.91 -0.51 -1.22
C THR A 21 -18.93 1.02 -1.24
N GLU A 22 -19.57 1.63 -0.24
CA GLU A 22 -19.50 3.07 -0.05
C GLU A 22 -18.02 3.46 0.10
N ILE A 23 -17.52 4.19 -0.89
CA ILE A 23 -16.29 4.98 -0.76
C ILE A 23 -16.56 5.90 0.44
N LYS A 24 -15.83 5.72 1.54
CA LYS A 24 -15.88 6.65 2.68
C LYS A 24 -15.67 8.05 2.12
N LYS A 25 -16.71 8.87 2.13
CA LYS A 25 -16.59 10.31 1.85
C LYS A 25 -15.77 10.89 3.00
N GLU A 26 -14.50 11.15 2.75
CA GLU A 26 -13.68 11.93 3.68
C GLU A 26 -14.40 13.26 3.95
N GLN A 27 -14.52 13.63 5.23
CA GLN A 27 -15.09 14.92 5.61
C GLN A 27 -14.10 16.00 5.19
N LEU A 28 -14.56 16.94 4.37
CA LEU A 28 -13.77 18.10 3.94
C LEU A 28 -13.48 18.97 5.16
N GLU A 29 -12.21 19.15 5.51
CA GLU A 29 -11.81 20.03 6.61
C GLU A 29 -11.49 21.43 6.09
N THR A 30 -11.68 22.43 6.96
CA THR A 30 -11.36 23.82 6.60
C THR A 30 -9.85 23.98 6.46
N GLY A 31 -9.36 24.15 5.23
CA GLY A 31 -7.92 24.28 4.92
C GLY A 31 -7.39 23.26 3.92
N ASP A 32 -8.19 22.25 3.56
CA ASP A 32 -7.81 21.27 2.55
C ASP A 32 -7.57 21.94 1.19
N THR A 33 -6.42 21.63 0.57
CA THR A 33 -6.09 22.07 -0.80
C THR A 33 -6.29 20.91 -1.77
N PHE A 34 -6.83 21.19 -2.94
CA PHE A 34 -7.17 20.16 -3.93
C PHE A 34 -6.57 20.46 -5.30
N ILE A 35 -6.28 19.39 -6.04
CA ILE A 35 -5.96 19.44 -7.47
C ILE A 35 -7.16 18.89 -8.23
N SER A 36 -7.66 19.65 -9.20
CA SER A 36 -8.70 19.19 -10.12
C SER A 36 -8.13 18.98 -11.51
N THR A 37 -8.57 17.89 -12.16
CA THR A 37 -8.22 17.57 -13.56
C THR A 37 -9.31 17.99 -14.55
N GLY A 38 -10.26 18.84 -14.13
CA GLY A 38 -11.30 19.40 -15.00
C GLY A 38 -12.58 18.56 -15.12
N ASN A 39 -12.60 17.34 -14.56
CA ASN A 39 -13.74 16.40 -14.67
C ASN A 39 -14.64 16.38 -13.41
N ASN A 40 -14.76 17.49 -12.67
CA ASN A 40 -15.42 17.57 -11.35
C ASN A 40 -14.81 16.67 -10.25
N ASP A 41 -13.71 15.99 -10.54
CA ASP A 41 -12.92 15.26 -9.55
C ASP A 41 -11.87 16.17 -8.94
N ALA A 42 -11.66 16.01 -7.63
CA ALA A 42 -10.71 16.76 -6.84
C ALA A 42 -9.91 15.78 -5.97
N TYR A 43 -8.59 15.94 -5.95
CA TYR A 43 -7.68 15.12 -5.18
C TYR A 43 -7.05 15.96 -4.10
N ARG A 44 -7.17 15.51 -2.85
CA ARG A 44 -6.60 16.21 -1.70
C ARG A 44 -5.08 16.18 -1.80
N ILE A 45 -4.47 17.35 -1.68
CA ILE A 45 -3.03 17.46 -1.45
C ILE A 45 -2.78 17.07 0.00
N ILE A 46 -2.05 15.97 0.20
CA ILE A 46 -1.66 15.48 1.53
C ILE A 46 -0.23 15.88 1.90
N ARG A 47 0.57 16.30 0.92
CA ARG A 47 1.93 16.84 1.09
C ARG A 47 2.05 18.16 0.33
N PRO A 48 1.78 19.31 0.98
CA PRO A 48 2.01 20.61 0.35
C PRO A 48 3.50 20.80 0.08
N LEU A 49 3.85 21.27 -1.12
CA LEU A 49 5.23 21.39 -1.57
C LEU A 49 5.65 22.84 -1.78
N THR A 50 6.86 23.18 -1.32
CA THR A 50 7.50 24.46 -1.66
C THR A 50 7.88 24.51 -3.15
N PRO A 51 8.02 25.70 -3.77
CA PRO A 51 8.51 25.80 -5.15
C PRO A 51 9.88 25.12 -5.37
N LEU A 52 10.73 25.15 -4.34
CA LEU A 52 12.01 24.45 -4.34
C LEU A 52 11.80 22.93 -4.43
N GLN A 53 10.97 22.35 -3.57
CA GLN A 53 10.66 20.92 -3.57
C GLN A 53 10.05 20.46 -4.90
N GLN A 54 9.08 21.19 -5.45
CA GLN A 54 8.49 20.89 -6.75
C GLN A 54 9.57 20.81 -7.84
N THR A 55 10.42 21.84 -7.91
CA THR A 55 11.54 21.91 -8.86
C THR A 55 12.53 20.76 -8.68
N LYS A 56 12.79 20.37 -7.43
CA LYS A 56 13.74 19.30 -7.10
C LYS A 56 13.18 17.92 -7.42
N ILE A 57 11.89 17.67 -7.19
CA ILE A 57 11.23 16.43 -7.57
C ILE A 57 11.24 16.28 -9.11
N ASP A 58 10.91 17.34 -9.85
CA ASP A 58 10.92 17.29 -11.32
C ASP A 58 12.32 17.03 -11.91
N LYS A 59 13.38 17.47 -11.23
CA LYS A 59 14.78 17.28 -11.64
C LYS A 59 15.44 16.07 -10.97
N SER A 60 14.68 15.30 -10.22
CA SER A 60 15.18 14.15 -9.47
C SER A 60 15.81 13.12 -10.40
N THR A 61 16.86 12.47 -9.90
CA THR A 61 17.54 11.38 -10.63
C THR A 61 17.39 10.02 -9.95
N ILE A 62 16.77 9.96 -8.75
CA ILE A 62 16.40 8.70 -8.11
C ILE A 62 15.38 7.93 -8.95
N LEU A 63 15.45 6.59 -8.85
CA LEU A 63 14.68 5.70 -9.72
C LEU A 63 13.19 5.72 -9.36
N LEU A 64 12.32 5.55 -10.36
CA LEU A 64 10.92 5.20 -10.17
C LEU A 64 10.79 3.66 -10.13
N ARG A 65 10.10 3.12 -9.14
CA ARG A 65 9.82 1.68 -9.00
C ARG A 65 8.33 1.44 -8.85
N ALA A 66 7.78 0.60 -9.73
CA ALA A 66 6.45 0.03 -9.56
C ALA A 66 6.62 -1.36 -8.92
N SER A 67 6.41 -1.45 -7.61
CA SER A 67 6.55 -2.71 -6.87
C SER A 67 5.52 -2.77 -5.75
N GLN A 68 5.02 -3.97 -5.44
CA GLN A 68 4.11 -4.17 -4.32
C GLN A 68 4.91 -4.02 -3.02
N LEU A 69 4.46 -3.13 -2.13
CA LEU A 69 4.99 -3.01 -0.78
C LEU A 69 4.37 -4.07 0.12
N TYR A 70 5.22 -4.75 0.88
CA TYR A 70 4.81 -5.71 1.89
C TYR A 70 5.23 -5.24 3.27
N MET A 71 4.58 -5.79 4.29
CA MET A 71 4.85 -5.51 5.68
C MET A 71 4.85 -6.79 6.51
N HIS A 72 5.66 -6.82 7.56
CA HIS A 72 5.52 -7.79 8.64
C HIS A 72 5.72 -7.12 10.01
N TYR A 73 5.25 -7.76 11.07
CA TYR A 73 5.39 -7.24 12.43
C TYR A 73 6.76 -7.57 12.99
N TRP A 74 7.33 -6.66 13.77
CA TRP A 74 8.69 -6.77 14.27
C TRP A 74 8.77 -6.49 15.77
N THR A 75 9.64 -7.24 16.44
CA THR A 75 10.03 -7.04 17.84
C THR A 75 11.53 -7.30 17.96
N ASP A 76 12.21 -6.66 18.91
CA ASP A 76 13.67 -6.77 19.02
C ASP A 76 14.15 -8.16 19.54
N HIS A 77 13.22 -9.03 19.99
CA HIS A 77 13.50 -10.37 20.50
C HIS A 77 12.76 -11.44 19.68
N LEU A 78 13.37 -11.93 18.60
CA LEU A 78 12.79 -12.93 17.69
C LEU A 78 13.43 -14.30 17.83
N VAL A 79 13.58 -14.76 19.07
CA VAL A 79 14.05 -16.12 19.35
C VAL A 79 12.95 -17.11 18.98
N CYS A 80 13.28 -18.08 18.13
CA CYS A 80 12.38 -19.20 17.83
C CYS A 80 12.53 -20.25 18.93
N GLU A 81 11.58 -20.26 19.87
CA GLU A 81 11.51 -21.31 20.89
C GLU A 81 10.67 -22.50 20.40
N ASP A 82 9.64 -22.23 19.60
CA ASP A 82 8.74 -23.20 18.99
C ASP A 82 8.44 -22.80 17.53
N PRO A 83 8.86 -23.61 16.53
CA PRO A 83 8.58 -23.36 15.12
C PRO A 83 7.09 -23.32 14.73
N ASP A 84 6.21 -23.90 15.57
CA ASP A 84 4.76 -23.93 15.34
C ASP A 84 4.01 -22.78 16.07
N ASP A 85 4.72 -21.96 16.86
CA ASP A 85 4.16 -20.79 17.54
C ASP A 85 3.60 -19.79 16.52
N GLN A 86 2.28 -19.64 16.52
CA GLN A 86 1.58 -18.74 15.62
C GLN A 86 1.97 -17.27 15.86
N ASP A 87 2.26 -16.88 17.10
CA ASP A 87 2.64 -15.51 17.41
C ASP A 87 4.04 -15.19 16.86
N TRP A 88 4.99 -16.11 16.99
CA TRP A 88 6.30 -15.99 16.36
C TRP A 88 6.19 -16.00 14.83
N LEU A 89 5.44 -16.94 14.25
CA LEU A 89 5.25 -17.03 12.80
C LEU A 89 4.62 -15.75 12.21
N ASN A 90 3.64 -15.14 12.90
CA ASN A 90 3.04 -13.87 12.47
C ASN A 90 4.00 -12.67 12.55
N LYS A 91 5.13 -12.79 13.26
CA LYS A 91 6.18 -11.75 13.28
C LYS A 91 7.19 -11.98 12.16
N VAL A 92 7.67 -13.20 11.94
CA VAL A 92 8.84 -13.41 11.07
C VAL A 92 8.56 -14.10 9.74
N MET A 93 7.49 -14.90 9.67
CA MET A 93 7.22 -15.78 8.54
C MET A 93 6.10 -15.23 7.66
N PHE A 94 4.99 -14.85 8.30
CA PHE A 94 3.84 -14.33 7.62
C PHE A 94 3.96 -12.83 7.40
N PHE A 95 3.46 -12.38 6.25
CA PHE A 95 3.46 -10.99 5.87
C PHE A 95 2.20 -10.64 5.07
N TRP A 96 2.00 -9.34 4.86
CA TRP A 96 0.82 -8.79 4.22
C TRP A 96 1.22 -7.72 3.23
N LYS A 97 0.36 -7.41 2.27
CA LYS A 97 0.47 -6.16 1.52
C LYS A 97 0.39 -4.99 2.52
N ALA A 98 1.22 -3.97 2.35
CA ALA A 98 1.34 -2.87 3.31
C ALA A 98 0.00 -2.15 3.55
N GLU A 99 -0.83 -2.07 2.52
CA GLU A 99 -2.16 -1.48 2.55
C GLU A 99 -3.25 -2.34 3.20
N GLU A 100 -2.97 -3.60 3.55
CA GLU A 100 -3.95 -4.50 4.14
C GLU A 100 -4.36 -3.97 5.53
N PRO A 101 -5.65 -3.61 5.75
CA PRO A 101 -6.12 -3.11 7.03
C PRO A 101 -5.97 -4.14 8.15
N PHE A 102 -5.63 -3.68 9.36
CA PHE A 102 -5.47 -4.56 10.52
C PHE A 102 -6.67 -5.50 10.78
N PRO A 103 -7.94 -5.05 10.75
CA PRO A 103 -9.09 -5.93 10.98
C PRO A 103 -9.21 -7.07 9.96
N LYS A 104 -8.60 -6.95 8.78
CA LYS A 104 -8.61 -8.02 7.78
C LYS A 104 -7.55 -9.08 8.04
N LYS A 105 -6.57 -8.80 8.90
CA LYS A 105 -5.50 -9.73 9.30
C LYS A 105 -5.92 -10.66 10.44
N SER A 106 -7.04 -10.38 11.12
CA SER A 106 -7.55 -11.14 12.29
C SER A 106 -6.46 -11.54 13.28
N LEU A 107 -5.52 -10.65 13.56
CA LEU A 107 -4.43 -10.89 14.50
C LEU A 107 -4.84 -10.50 15.93
N PRO A 108 -4.18 -11.02 16.97
CA PRO A 108 -4.40 -10.55 18.33
C PRO A 108 -4.19 -9.02 18.41
N PRO A 109 -5.03 -8.25 19.13
CA PRO A 109 -4.92 -6.79 19.18
C PRO A 109 -3.54 -6.25 19.63
N ILE A 110 -2.77 -7.03 20.39
CA ILE A 110 -1.40 -6.65 20.78
C ILE A 110 -0.48 -6.40 19.58
N PHE A 111 -0.75 -7.00 18.42
CA PHE A 111 0.04 -6.78 17.20
C PHE A 111 -0.01 -5.33 16.70
N GLU A 112 -1.05 -4.56 17.02
CA GLU A 112 -1.10 -3.12 16.71
C GLU A 112 -0.01 -2.32 17.45
N THR A 113 0.53 -2.87 18.54
CA THR A 113 1.59 -2.23 19.33
C THR A 113 3.00 -2.55 18.85
N PHE A 114 3.15 -3.55 17.98
CA PHE A 114 4.46 -3.95 17.46
C PHE A 114 4.95 -2.99 16.38
N LYS A 115 6.28 -2.90 16.26
CA LYS A 115 6.89 -2.18 15.14
C LYS A 115 6.46 -2.87 13.83
N VAL A 116 6.30 -2.09 12.78
CA VAL A 116 6.05 -2.60 11.42
C VAL A 116 7.30 -2.34 10.59
N LYS A 117 7.81 -3.38 9.94
CA LYS A 117 8.88 -3.26 8.95
C LYS A 117 8.28 -3.46 7.56
N ASN A 118 8.53 -2.49 6.68
CA ASN A 118 8.11 -2.57 5.28
C ASN A 118 9.26 -3.10 4.44
N PHE A 119 8.91 -3.83 3.38
CA PHE A 119 9.92 -4.43 2.52
C PHE A 119 9.43 -4.61 1.08
N LEU A 120 10.39 -4.74 0.18
CA LEU A 120 10.19 -5.03 -1.24
C LEU A 120 11.00 -6.26 -1.62
N PHE A 121 10.43 -7.11 -2.48
CA PHE A 121 11.22 -8.15 -3.13
C PHE A 121 12.25 -7.52 -4.09
N THR A 122 13.46 -8.06 -4.08
CA THR A 122 14.60 -7.59 -4.87
C THR A 122 15.41 -8.79 -5.38
N GLY A 123 16.43 -8.53 -6.20
CA GLY A 123 17.31 -9.58 -6.71
C GLY A 123 16.59 -10.60 -7.61
N ASN A 124 17.06 -11.85 -7.58
CA ASN A 124 16.48 -12.93 -8.38
C ASN A 124 15.34 -13.63 -7.64
N THR A 125 14.13 -13.12 -7.82
CA THR A 125 12.92 -13.65 -7.15
C THR A 125 12.37 -14.94 -7.77
N SER A 126 12.94 -15.43 -8.90
CA SER A 126 12.46 -16.66 -9.57
C SER A 126 12.60 -17.93 -8.72
N ILE A 127 13.45 -17.89 -7.69
CA ILE A 127 13.65 -19.00 -6.74
C ILE A 127 12.62 -19.03 -5.61
N ILE A 128 11.78 -17.98 -5.51
CA ILE A 128 10.81 -17.82 -4.43
C ILE A 128 9.44 -18.29 -4.93
N SER A 129 8.83 -19.23 -4.20
CA SER A 129 7.41 -19.50 -4.33
C SER A 129 6.65 -18.67 -3.30
N LEU A 130 5.95 -17.63 -3.77
CA LEU A 130 5.01 -16.87 -2.95
C LEU A 130 3.73 -17.69 -2.76
N LYS A 131 3.36 -17.95 -1.50
CA LYS A 131 2.13 -18.64 -1.12
C LYS A 131 1.24 -17.70 -0.33
N GLY A 132 -0.06 -17.93 -0.41
CA GLY A 132 -1.07 -17.12 0.26
C GLY A 132 -2.29 -17.91 0.65
N GLY A 133 -2.96 -17.45 1.69
CA GLY A 133 -4.26 -17.97 2.13
C GLY A 133 -5.13 -16.85 2.67
N GLN A 134 -6.44 -17.00 2.52
CA GLN A 134 -7.39 -16.07 3.08
C GLN A 134 -7.51 -16.27 4.60
N VAL A 135 -7.43 -15.16 5.34
CA VAL A 135 -7.54 -15.17 6.80
C VAL A 135 -9.00 -15.36 7.22
N MET A 136 -9.24 -16.26 8.17
CA MET A 136 -10.56 -16.47 8.76
C MET A 136 -10.93 -15.37 9.77
N PRO A 137 -12.22 -15.08 9.99
CA PRO A 137 -12.65 -14.17 11.06
C PRO A 137 -12.19 -14.66 12.43
N TRP A 138 -11.56 -13.79 13.22
CA TRP A 138 -11.07 -14.11 14.57
C TRP A 138 -10.87 -12.84 15.41
N TYR A 139 -10.73 -12.95 16.73
CA TYR A 139 -10.57 -11.81 17.66
C TYR A 139 -11.61 -10.69 17.50
N GLY A 140 -12.84 -11.04 17.09
CA GLY A 140 -13.91 -10.05 16.82
C GLY A 140 -13.73 -9.27 15.51
N MET A 141 -12.77 -9.67 14.67
CA MET A 141 -12.45 -9.02 13.41
C MET A 141 -12.95 -9.84 12.20
N PRO A 142 -13.26 -9.18 11.07
CA PRO A 142 -13.85 -9.86 9.91
C PRO A 142 -12.88 -10.77 9.16
N GLY A 143 -11.56 -10.57 9.27
CA GLY A 143 -10.59 -11.31 8.46
C GLY A 143 -10.72 -10.98 6.97
N LEU A 144 -10.59 -12.00 6.12
CA LEU A 144 -10.64 -11.93 4.66
C LEU A 144 -9.42 -11.30 3.99
N GLY A 145 -8.44 -10.84 4.75
CA GLY A 145 -7.15 -10.41 4.22
C GLY A 145 -6.34 -11.58 3.67
N GLU A 146 -5.34 -11.26 2.86
CA GLU A 146 -4.44 -12.24 2.29
C GLU A 146 -3.18 -12.36 3.17
N LYS A 147 -3.01 -13.51 3.84
CA LYS A 147 -1.80 -13.82 4.61
C LYS A 147 -0.81 -14.55 3.71
N LEU A 148 0.38 -13.97 3.55
CA LEU A 148 1.39 -14.46 2.63
C LEU A 148 2.58 -15.06 3.37
N PHE A 149 3.29 -15.97 2.71
CA PHE A 149 4.60 -16.47 3.13
C PHE A 149 5.41 -16.91 1.90
N CYS A 150 6.72 -17.10 2.08
CA CYS A 150 7.62 -17.54 1.03
C CYS A 150 8.13 -18.95 1.26
N GLU A 151 8.33 -19.68 0.18
CA GLU A 151 9.06 -20.94 0.16
C GLU A 151 10.22 -20.88 -0.83
N ILE A 152 11.34 -21.51 -0.48
CA ILE A 152 12.45 -21.81 -1.39
C ILE A 152 12.68 -23.32 -1.32
N ASN A 153 12.70 -23.99 -2.48
CA ASN A 153 12.83 -25.45 -2.57
C ASN A 153 11.83 -26.23 -1.69
N GLY A 154 10.61 -25.72 -1.55
CA GLY A 154 9.55 -26.33 -0.74
C GLY A 154 9.68 -26.13 0.77
N GLN A 155 10.66 -25.36 1.24
CA GLN A 155 10.82 -25.00 2.65
C GLN A 155 10.40 -23.55 2.87
N LYS A 156 9.60 -23.32 3.91
CA LYS A 156 9.23 -21.97 4.34
C LYS A 156 10.47 -21.21 4.80
N ILE A 157 10.57 -19.94 4.41
CA ILE A 157 11.69 -19.07 4.75
C ILE A 157 11.17 -17.77 5.36
N THR A 158 11.84 -17.32 6.41
CA THR A 158 11.45 -16.09 7.12
C THR A 158 11.86 -14.84 6.34
N ILE A 159 11.19 -13.72 6.60
CA ILE A 159 11.55 -12.43 5.98
C ILE A 159 12.98 -11.99 6.32
N PRO A 160 13.48 -12.12 7.57
CA PRO A 160 14.88 -11.85 7.88
C PRO A 160 15.88 -12.71 7.10
N GLU A 161 15.57 -13.99 6.87
CA GLU A 161 16.43 -14.86 6.06
C GLU A 161 16.40 -14.46 4.58
N LEU A 162 15.24 -14.10 4.03
CA LEU A 162 15.15 -13.53 2.67
C LEU A 162 15.98 -12.27 2.52
N ASN A 163 16.00 -11.40 3.53
CA ASN A 163 16.84 -10.21 3.54
C ASN A 163 18.33 -10.56 3.57
N LYS A 164 18.75 -11.51 4.42
CA LYS A 164 20.14 -12.01 4.45
C LYS A 164 20.59 -12.60 3.10
N LEU A 165 19.66 -13.20 2.35
CA LEU A 165 19.91 -13.73 1.00
C LEU A 165 19.89 -12.66 -0.10
N GLY A 166 19.61 -11.38 0.23
CA GLY A 166 19.51 -10.30 -0.75
C GLY A 166 18.29 -10.43 -1.67
N LEU A 167 17.23 -11.08 -1.20
CA LEU A 167 15.98 -11.29 -1.94
C LEU A 167 14.87 -10.33 -1.51
N VAL A 168 15.08 -9.64 -0.39
CA VAL A 168 14.19 -8.63 0.15
C VAL A 168 15.03 -7.45 0.66
N ASP A 169 14.63 -6.24 0.30
CA ASP A 169 15.16 -4.99 0.88
C ASP A 169 14.14 -4.45 1.89
N TYR A 170 14.56 -4.18 3.13
CA TYR A 170 13.78 -3.37 4.05
C TYR A 170 13.81 -1.92 3.62
N VAL A 171 12.69 -1.23 3.87
CA VAL A 171 12.52 0.13 3.41
C VAL A 171 11.72 1.00 4.38
N ASP A 172 12.10 2.27 4.45
CA ASP A 172 11.41 3.31 5.19
C ASP A 172 10.90 4.41 4.26
N PHE A 173 9.76 4.99 4.62
CA PHE A 173 9.22 6.17 3.96
C PHE A 173 9.89 7.43 4.49
N ILE A 174 10.33 8.29 3.59
CA ILE A 174 10.97 9.56 3.93
C ILE A 174 10.09 10.70 3.41
N GLU A 175 9.75 11.62 4.31
CA GLU A 175 9.08 12.86 3.93
C GLU A 175 10.12 13.87 3.44
N LEU A 176 9.81 14.52 2.31
CA LEU A 176 10.67 15.54 1.72
C LEU A 176 10.52 16.85 2.49
N ALA A 177 11.65 17.44 2.83
CA ALA A 177 11.77 18.73 3.47
C ALA A 177 12.84 19.56 2.74
N ASP A 178 12.84 20.87 2.95
CA ASP A 178 13.79 21.77 2.27
C ASP A 178 15.25 21.47 2.66
N ASP A 179 15.49 20.88 3.83
CA ASP A 179 16.81 20.53 4.38
C ASP A 179 17.34 19.15 3.93
N ASN A 180 16.52 18.34 3.25
CA ASN A 180 16.89 17.00 2.78
C ASN A 180 16.69 16.78 1.27
N VAL A 181 16.57 17.85 0.49
CA VAL A 181 16.32 17.78 -0.97
C VAL A 181 17.42 17.07 -1.77
N ASP A 182 18.59 16.88 -1.19
CA ASP A 182 19.73 16.18 -1.78
C ASP A 182 19.48 14.66 -1.94
N ILE A 183 18.58 14.07 -1.14
CA ILE A 183 18.17 12.66 -1.26
C ILE A 183 17.63 12.33 -2.66
N LEU A 184 17.06 13.31 -3.35
CA LEU A 184 16.50 13.18 -4.71
C LEU A 184 17.57 12.96 -5.79
N THR A 185 18.84 12.96 -5.41
CA THR A 185 19.96 12.59 -6.29
C THR A 185 20.73 11.35 -5.84
N ASN A 186 20.42 10.79 -4.67
CA ASN A 186 21.06 9.58 -4.16
C ASN A 186 20.33 8.31 -4.66
N ARG A 187 20.76 7.83 -5.83
CA ARG A 187 20.15 6.69 -6.54
C ARG A 187 20.40 5.33 -5.89
N GLU A 188 21.39 5.23 -5.02
CA GLU A 188 21.78 3.97 -4.39
C GLU A 188 20.85 3.65 -3.22
N ASP A 189 20.57 4.66 -2.39
CA ASP A 189 19.82 4.48 -1.15
C ASP A 189 18.34 4.84 -1.30
N TYR A 190 17.99 5.73 -2.23
CA TYR A 190 16.64 6.28 -2.37
C TYR A 190 16.02 5.99 -3.74
N PHE A 191 14.70 5.82 -3.73
CA PHE A 191 13.89 5.70 -4.93
C PHE A 191 12.47 6.18 -4.66
N PHE A 192 11.74 6.49 -5.74
CA PHE A 192 10.31 6.71 -5.70
C PHE A 192 9.58 5.38 -5.84
N LEU A 193 8.73 5.04 -4.87
CA LEU A 193 7.81 3.92 -4.95
C LEU A 193 6.44 4.41 -5.46
N ILE A 194 5.93 3.76 -6.51
CA ILE A 194 4.65 4.12 -7.13
C ILE A 194 3.50 3.37 -6.45
N ASP A 195 2.48 4.12 -5.99
CA ASP A 195 1.18 3.59 -5.65
C ASP A 195 0.23 3.64 -6.86
N ASN A 196 0.20 2.54 -7.60
CA ASN A 196 -0.61 2.41 -8.81
C ASN A 196 -2.12 2.49 -8.55
N ARG A 197 -2.58 2.43 -7.29
CA ARG A 197 -4.00 2.56 -6.94
C ARG A 197 -4.45 4.02 -6.98
N ILE A 198 -3.52 4.96 -6.82
CA ILE A 198 -3.77 6.40 -6.78
C ILE A 198 -3.34 7.04 -8.09
N THR A 199 -2.09 6.82 -8.52
CA THR A 199 -1.56 7.36 -9.79
C THR A 199 -0.96 6.26 -10.66
N PRO A 200 -1.75 5.66 -11.56
CA PRO A 200 -1.22 4.72 -12.54
C PRO A 200 -0.09 5.34 -13.35
N PHE A 201 1.02 4.60 -13.50
CA PHE A 201 2.16 5.02 -14.30
C PHE A 201 2.24 4.22 -15.60
N GLN A 202 2.09 4.91 -16.74
CA GLN A 202 2.07 4.28 -18.06
C GLN A 202 2.79 5.16 -19.06
N LYS A 203 3.56 4.57 -19.99
CA LYS A 203 4.25 5.30 -21.07
C LYS A 203 5.04 6.53 -20.57
N GLY A 204 5.67 6.42 -19.40
CA GLY A 204 6.50 7.48 -18.82
C GLY A 204 5.74 8.61 -18.10
N ASN A 205 4.41 8.50 -17.94
CA ASN A 205 3.59 9.54 -17.32
C ASN A 205 2.74 8.98 -16.18
N PHE A 206 2.52 9.81 -15.15
CA PHE A 206 1.51 9.57 -14.13
C PHE A 206 0.16 10.06 -14.61
N TYR A 207 -0.90 9.35 -14.27
CA TYR A 207 -2.26 9.72 -14.67
C TYR A 207 -3.19 9.87 -13.48
N LEU A 208 -4.13 10.79 -13.63
CA LEU A 208 -5.20 11.07 -12.70
C LEU A 208 -6.50 11.22 -13.49
N ASN A 209 -7.39 10.24 -13.39
CA ASN A 209 -8.59 10.11 -14.22
C ASN A 209 -8.31 10.26 -15.73
N GLY A 210 -7.23 9.64 -16.20
CA GLY A 210 -6.83 9.66 -17.62
C GLY A 210 -6.08 10.92 -18.05
N THR A 211 -5.98 11.93 -17.19
CA THR A 211 -5.20 13.15 -17.45
C THR A 211 -3.77 12.97 -16.95
N PRO A 212 -2.74 13.24 -17.78
CA PRO A 212 -1.35 13.17 -17.34
C PRO A 212 -1.07 14.26 -16.30
N ILE A 213 -0.32 13.90 -15.26
CA ILE A 213 0.08 14.81 -14.19
C ILE A 213 1.60 14.81 -14.01
N PRO A 214 2.19 15.95 -13.57
CA PRO A 214 3.60 16.00 -13.19
C PRO A 214 3.94 15.07 -12.01
N ILE A 215 5.21 14.70 -11.90
CA ILE A 215 5.70 13.81 -10.82
C ILE A 215 5.56 14.46 -9.43
N TYR A 216 5.77 15.77 -9.29
CA TYR A 216 5.54 16.47 -8.02
C TYR A 216 4.07 16.42 -7.60
N VAL A 217 3.13 16.44 -8.56
CA VAL A 217 1.70 16.30 -8.28
C VAL A 217 1.44 14.89 -7.75
N ALA A 218 1.96 13.86 -8.42
CA ALA A 218 1.83 12.48 -7.97
C ALA A 218 2.36 12.30 -6.53
N TYR A 219 3.48 12.93 -6.17
CA TYR A 219 4.01 12.89 -4.81
C TYR A 219 3.09 13.61 -3.80
N SER A 220 2.61 14.79 -4.17
CA SER A 220 1.77 15.65 -3.31
C SER A 220 0.44 15.01 -2.90
N ILE A 221 -0.11 14.14 -3.74
CA ILE A 221 -1.39 13.45 -3.52
C ILE A 221 -1.22 12.02 -3.00
N GLY A 222 0.01 11.58 -2.73
CA GLY A 222 0.26 10.22 -2.22
C GLY A 222 0.37 9.13 -3.29
N GLY A 223 0.39 9.48 -4.57
CA GLY A 223 0.53 8.51 -5.66
C GLY A 223 1.95 7.98 -5.85
N ILE A 224 2.95 8.69 -5.35
CA ILE A 224 4.31 8.17 -5.18
C ILE A 224 4.87 8.55 -3.81
N HIS A 225 5.86 7.78 -3.36
CA HIS A 225 6.52 7.97 -2.08
C HIS A 225 8.04 7.94 -2.24
N ILE A 226 8.77 8.78 -1.50
CA ILE A 226 10.23 8.64 -1.40
C ILE A 226 10.51 7.55 -0.37
N VAL A 227 11.32 6.59 -0.78
CA VAL A 227 11.63 5.42 0.01
C VAL A 227 13.14 5.30 0.14
N LYS A 228 13.61 5.02 1.35
CA LYS A 228 15.02 4.75 1.68
C LYS A 228 15.20 3.26 1.96
N LYS A 229 16.22 2.64 1.38
CA LYS A 229 16.63 1.28 1.75
C LYS A 229 17.25 1.29 3.14
N THR A 230 16.94 0.29 3.95
CA THR A 230 17.44 0.16 5.31
C THR A 230 17.95 -1.25 5.57
N GLU A 231 18.91 -1.36 6.48
CA GLU A 231 19.33 -2.65 7.00
C GLU A 231 18.37 -3.11 8.12
N LEU A 232 18.38 -4.41 8.38
CA LEU A 232 17.69 -4.98 9.53
C LEU A 232 18.54 -4.71 10.78
N GLU A 233 18.02 -3.88 11.69
CA GLU A 233 18.62 -3.59 13.00
C GLU A 233 18.70 -4.82 13.92
#